data_AF-A0AAU7UG42-F1
#
_entry.id   AF-A0AAU7UG42-F1
#
_cell.length_a   1.000
_cell.length_b   1.000
_cell.length_c   1.000
_cell.angle_alpha   90.00
_cell.angle_beta   90.00
_cell.angle_gamma   90.00
#
_symmetry.space_group_name_H-M   'P 1'
#
loop_
_entity.id
_entity.type
_entity.pdbx_description
1 polymer ?
#
loop_
_entity_poly.entity_id
_entity_poly.type
_entity_poly.pdbx_seq_one_letter_code
_entity_poly.pdbx_strand_id
1 'polypeptide(L)'
;MRRTTVTGFALLAFVFTACGTGGPSGGSARPEILAIVPASGAVGVRDDANIRISFSQPMDRASVEAAYVSFADGLRRDQVAFVWNANSTLVTVDPKGPLSYAAAPAAPVTYTFLIGASAQAQGGGKLAETTSSFRTARRYTTTLNGQAALDGYTSDQEAAYSNGVTGGTSARVGGMSDIAPSGYVTVSVRGFFSFDLSSLPPGLLPEDVSSAALTLQQTLVYPASAYTDMSTAPEQLVLEHVRYGDRLNIKSFSAPVLDVVSPAFSKDAALGARQADVTAAVRADLQDPAASGGRTQYRLRFGRDGVPGAYGFAEFGTAEDAAHAPALQLGYLAP
;
A
#
# COMPACT_ATOMS: atom_id res chain seq x y z
N MET A 1 35.19 -57.16 -45.57
CA MET A 1 35.21 -56.11 -46.60
C MET A 1 35.81 -54.85 -45.97
N ARG A 2 37.05 -54.48 -46.32
CA ARG A 2 37.44 -53.28 -47.12
C ARG A 2 37.14 -51.96 -46.38
N ARG A 3 38.02 -50.95 -46.27
CA ARG A 3 39.42 -50.67 -46.65
C ARG A 3 39.68 -49.19 -46.22
N THR A 4 40.88 -48.88 -45.69
CA THR A 4 41.72 -47.67 -45.97
C THR A 4 41.14 -46.26 -45.64
N THR A 5 41.85 -45.25 -45.10
CA THR A 5 43.17 -44.72 -45.50
C THR A 5 43.77 -43.76 -44.45
N VAL A 6 45.11 -43.76 -44.43
CA VAL A 6 46.10 -42.97 -43.68
C VAL A 6 46.29 -41.57 -44.28
N THR A 7 46.60 -40.53 -43.48
CA THR A 7 47.62 -39.53 -43.86
C THR A 7 48.16 -38.79 -42.63
N GLY A 8 49.46 -38.92 -42.37
CA GLY A 8 50.21 -38.00 -41.50
C GLY A 8 50.96 -36.98 -42.36
N PHE A 9 51.28 -35.80 -41.82
CA PHE A 9 52.34 -34.95 -42.37
C PHE A 9 52.93 -33.99 -41.31
N ALA A 10 54.26 -34.13 -41.18
CA ALA A 10 55.30 -33.15 -40.86
C ALA A 10 55.28 -32.23 -39.62
N LEU A 11 56.34 -32.45 -38.85
CA LEU A 11 57.02 -31.63 -37.85
C LEU A 11 57.43 -30.24 -38.40
N LEU A 12 57.23 -29.18 -37.62
CA LEU A 12 58.07 -27.96 -37.71
C LEU A 12 58.29 -27.38 -36.31
N ALA A 13 59.53 -27.46 -35.83
CA ALA A 13 59.97 -26.81 -34.61
C ALA A 13 60.26 -25.33 -34.90
N PHE A 14 59.79 -24.43 -34.03
CA PHE A 14 60.32 -23.07 -33.92
C PHE A 14 60.54 -22.75 -32.45
N VAL A 15 61.81 -22.66 -32.07
CA VAL A 15 62.26 -22.15 -30.78
C VAL A 15 62.21 -20.63 -30.86
N PHE A 16 61.44 -19.99 -29.98
CA PHE A 16 61.64 -18.59 -29.63
C PHE A 16 61.91 -18.49 -28.14
N THR A 17 63.19 -18.30 -27.82
CA THR A 17 63.63 -17.74 -26.55
C THR A 17 63.19 -16.29 -26.51
N ALA A 18 62.10 -16.00 -25.80
CA ALA A 18 61.78 -14.65 -25.35
C ALA A 18 62.19 -14.52 -23.88
N CYS A 19 63.40 -14.01 -23.69
CA CYS A 19 63.82 -13.43 -22.42
C CYS A 19 63.00 -12.15 -22.22
N GLY A 20 62.20 -12.14 -21.16
CA GLY A 20 61.32 -11.03 -20.82
C GLY A 20 60.77 -11.23 -19.43
N THR A 21 61.64 -11.15 -18.44
CA THR A 21 61.29 -11.03 -17.01
C THR A 21 60.56 -9.72 -16.76
N GLY A 22 59.31 -9.63 -17.21
CA GLY A 22 58.35 -8.69 -16.66
C GLY A 22 57.87 -9.23 -15.33
N GLY A 23 58.49 -8.80 -14.22
CA GLY A 23 57.96 -9.09 -12.88
C GLY A 23 56.50 -8.64 -12.77
N PRO A 24 55.70 -9.23 -11.85
CA PRO A 24 54.36 -8.74 -11.60
C PRO A 24 54.45 -7.26 -11.24
N SER A 25 53.99 -6.40 -12.14
CA SER A 25 53.77 -4.99 -11.84
C SER A 25 52.78 -4.96 -10.69
N GLY A 26 53.28 -4.72 -9.47
CA GLY A 26 52.51 -4.50 -8.25
C GLY A 26 51.68 -3.22 -8.29
N GLY A 27 51.14 -2.86 -9.46
CA GLY A 27 50.10 -1.86 -9.61
C GLY A 27 48.79 -2.51 -9.22
N SER A 28 48.40 -2.37 -7.95
CA SER A 28 47.04 -2.67 -7.50
C SER A 28 46.06 -1.98 -8.45
N ALA A 29 45.24 -2.75 -9.16
CA ALA A 29 44.19 -2.21 -10.03
C ALA A 29 43.40 -1.15 -9.25
N ARG A 30 43.04 -0.04 -9.90
CA ARG A 30 42.30 1.02 -9.22
C ARG A 30 40.94 0.47 -8.77
N PRO A 31 40.53 0.62 -7.51
CA PRO A 31 39.19 0.21 -7.12
C PRO A 31 38.16 1.08 -7.82
N GLU A 32 37.00 0.48 -8.11
CA GLU A 32 35.86 1.14 -8.76
C GLU A 32 34.57 0.79 -8.00
N ILE A 33 33.61 1.71 -8.01
CA ILE A 33 32.24 1.40 -7.57
C ILE A 33 31.51 0.75 -8.75
N LEU A 34 31.08 -0.49 -8.58
CA LEU A 34 30.32 -1.24 -9.58
C LEU A 34 28.84 -0.85 -9.55
N ALA A 35 28.28 -0.61 -8.36
CA ALA A 35 26.87 -0.27 -8.19
C ALA A 35 26.63 0.46 -6.87
N ILE A 36 25.64 1.36 -6.88
CA ILE A 36 25.05 1.98 -5.70
C ILE A 36 23.55 1.69 -5.73
N VAL A 37 22.99 1.24 -4.61
CA VAL A 37 21.55 1.06 -4.43
C VAL A 37 21.13 1.84 -3.18
N PRO A 38 20.14 2.74 -3.21
CA PRO A 38 19.41 3.21 -4.40
C PRO A 38 20.34 3.79 -5.47
N ALA A 39 20.00 3.58 -6.74
CA ALA A 39 20.78 4.12 -7.86
C ALA A 39 20.84 5.66 -7.80
N SER A 40 21.89 6.25 -8.34
CA SER A 40 21.99 7.72 -8.39
C SER A 40 20.82 8.30 -9.19
N GLY A 41 20.12 9.27 -8.59
CA GLY A 41 18.90 9.87 -9.12
C GLY A 41 17.62 9.07 -8.87
N ALA A 42 17.67 7.96 -8.10
CA ALA A 42 16.47 7.20 -7.76
C ALA A 42 15.41 8.06 -7.06
N VAL A 43 14.14 7.76 -7.31
CA VAL A 43 12.97 8.45 -6.73
C VAL A 43 12.03 7.42 -6.10
N GLY A 44 11.14 7.87 -5.22
CA GLY A 44 10.19 6.97 -4.54
C GLY A 44 10.86 6.00 -3.56
N VAL A 45 12.07 6.32 -3.09
CA VAL A 45 12.80 5.47 -2.14
C VAL A 45 12.04 5.41 -0.81
N ARG A 46 11.87 4.20 -0.26
CA ARG A 46 11.20 3.99 1.03
C ARG A 46 12.06 4.45 2.21
N ASP A 47 11.44 4.61 3.36
CA ASP A 47 12.02 5.13 4.59
C ASP A 47 12.90 4.12 5.33
N ASP A 48 12.76 2.84 5.00
CA ASP A 48 13.60 1.73 5.46
C ASP A 48 14.76 1.39 4.51
N ALA A 49 15.02 2.25 3.51
CA ALA A 49 16.01 1.96 2.48
C ALA A 49 17.45 2.06 3.00
N ASN A 50 18.20 0.97 2.80
CA ASN A 50 19.63 0.92 3.03
C ASN A 50 20.43 1.29 1.78
N ILE A 51 21.56 1.96 1.97
CA ILE A 51 22.47 2.29 0.87
C ILE A 51 23.51 1.19 0.74
N ARG A 52 23.55 0.50 -0.40
CA ARG A 52 24.53 -0.56 -0.71
C ARG A 52 25.49 -0.08 -1.77
N ILE A 53 26.79 -0.22 -1.51
CA ILE A 53 27.86 0.18 -2.42
C ILE A 53 28.73 -1.04 -2.69
N SER A 54 28.75 -1.49 -3.94
CA SER A 54 29.54 -2.63 -4.41
C SER A 54 30.82 -2.13 -5.07
N PHE A 55 31.95 -2.72 -4.71
CA PHE A 55 33.28 -2.37 -5.23
C PHE A 55 33.84 -3.49 -6.11
N SER A 56 34.73 -3.12 -7.04
CA SER A 56 35.40 -4.07 -7.94
C SER A 56 36.40 -5.00 -7.25
N GLN A 57 36.85 -4.64 -6.04
CA GLN A 57 37.86 -5.38 -5.27
C GLN A 57 37.76 -5.08 -3.76
N PRO A 58 38.44 -5.86 -2.89
CA PRO A 58 38.42 -5.63 -1.45
C PRO A 58 38.93 -4.24 -1.04
N MET A 59 38.11 -3.51 -0.29
CA MET A 59 38.39 -2.17 0.22
C MET A 59 38.96 -2.19 1.64
N ASP A 60 39.78 -1.18 1.98
CA ASP A 60 40.08 -0.88 3.38
C ASP A 60 38.87 -0.20 4.02
N ARG A 61 38.23 -0.91 4.97
CA ARG A 61 36.93 -0.52 5.53
C ARG A 61 36.99 0.83 6.24
N ALA A 62 38.00 1.03 7.07
CA ALA A 62 38.17 2.28 7.83
C ALA A 62 38.36 3.48 6.91
N SER A 63 39.11 3.34 5.81
CA SER A 63 39.29 4.40 4.81
C SER A 63 37.99 4.79 4.12
N VAL A 64 37.16 3.83 3.73
CA VAL A 64 35.86 4.08 3.08
C VAL A 64 34.90 4.75 4.05
N GLU A 65 34.81 4.26 5.29
CA GLU A 65 33.95 4.85 6.31
C GLU A 65 34.39 6.27 6.69
N ALA A 66 35.69 6.56 6.72
CA ALA A 66 36.22 7.90 6.96
C ALA A 66 36.01 8.83 5.76
N ALA A 67 36.00 8.28 4.54
CA ALA A 67 35.77 9.02 3.30
C ALA A 67 34.27 9.27 3.01
N TYR A 68 33.37 8.66 3.77
CA TYR A 68 31.93 8.87 3.62
C TYR A 68 31.51 10.23 4.18
N VAL A 69 30.90 11.05 3.32
CA VAL A 69 30.39 12.38 3.68
C VAL A 69 28.95 12.53 3.20
N SER A 70 28.05 12.97 4.07
CA SER A 70 26.70 13.41 3.70
C SER A 70 26.38 14.70 4.46
N PHE A 71 25.68 15.61 3.76
CA PHE A 71 25.25 16.89 4.31
C PHE A 71 23.73 16.93 4.54
N ALA A 72 23.02 15.84 4.26
CA ALA A 72 21.56 15.74 4.43
C ALA A 72 21.18 15.33 5.85
N ASP A 73 20.01 15.76 6.30
CA ASP A 73 19.44 15.39 7.60
C ASP A 73 19.11 13.89 7.61
N GLY A 74 19.91 13.09 8.31
CA GLY A 74 19.65 11.66 8.55
C GLY A 74 20.67 10.67 7.99
N LEU A 75 21.62 11.12 7.17
CA LEU A 75 22.69 10.26 6.61
C LEU A 75 24.09 10.68 7.02
N ARG A 76 24.25 11.51 8.05
CA ARG A 76 25.60 11.85 8.54
C ARG A 76 26.27 10.60 9.12
N ARG A 77 27.61 10.62 9.18
CA ARG A 77 28.41 9.47 9.63
C ARG A 77 28.00 8.97 11.03
N ASP A 78 27.58 9.85 11.91
CA ASP A 78 27.09 9.55 13.26
C ASP A 78 25.65 9.01 13.28
N GLN A 79 24.90 9.15 12.18
CA GLN A 79 23.50 8.74 12.01
C GLN A 79 23.35 7.44 11.23
N VAL A 80 24.45 6.84 10.77
CA VAL A 80 24.45 5.57 10.02
C VAL A 80 25.36 4.54 10.69
N ALA A 81 25.13 3.27 10.37
CA ALA A 81 26.03 2.16 10.67
C ALA A 81 26.59 1.58 9.36
N PHE A 82 27.85 1.14 9.39
CA PHE A 82 28.48 0.49 8.24
C PHE A 82 28.58 -1.01 8.48
N VAL A 83 27.95 -1.79 7.59
CA VAL A 83 27.97 -3.25 7.65
C VAL A 83 28.64 -3.78 6.39
N TRP A 84 29.79 -4.43 6.59
CA TRP A 84 30.60 -4.97 5.51
C TRP A 84 30.37 -6.46 5.31
N ASN A 85 30.41 -6.91 4.06
CA ASN A 85 30.54 -8.35 3.78
C ASN A 85 31.95 -8.87 4.16
N ALA A 86 32.09 -10.19 4.28
CA ALA A 86 33.36 -10.82 4.64
C ALA A 86 34.52 -10.42 3.71
N ASN A 87 34.25 -10.32 2.41
CA ASN A 87 35.24 -10.02 1.38
C ASN A 87 35.62 -8.53 1.28
N SER A 88 34.97 -7.64 2.05
CA SER A 88 35.17 -6.18 1.99
C SER A 88 34.92 -5.57 0.60
N THR A 89 34.05 -6.19 -0.20
CA THR A 89 33.66 -5.73 -1.54
C THR A 89 32.27 -5.11 -1.57
N LEU A 90 31.53 -5.18 -0.47
CA LEU A 90 30.19 -4.60 -0.33
C LEU A 90 30.08 -3.97 1.06
N VAL A 91 29.71 -2.69 1.08
CA VAL A 91 29.29 -2.00 2.31
C VAL A 91 27.81 -1.66 2.22
N THR A 92 27.10 -1.93 3.30
CA THR A 92 25.74 -1.45 3.54
C THR A 92 25.83 -0.32 4.56
N VAL A 93 25.40 0.87 4.16
CA VAL A 93 25.20 2.03 5.04
C VAL A 93 23.74 1.99 5.49
N ASP A 94 23.55 1.69 6.76
CA ASP A 94 22.27 1.45 7.40
C ASP A 94 21.88 2.69 8.24
N PRO A 95 20.88 3.48 7.82
CA PRO A 95 20.39 4.61 8.61
C PRO A 95 19.88 4.14 9.99
N LYS A 96 20.30 4.81 11.07
CA LYS A 96 19.86 4.45 12.44
C LYS A 96 18.38 4.76 12.71
N GLY A 97 17.75 5.54 11.84
CA GLY A 97 16.34 5.89 11.90
C GLY A 97 15.74 5.99 10.50
N PRO A 98 14.41 5.98 10.39
CA PRO A 98 13.74 6.01 9.10
C PRO A 98 14.06 7.30 8.35
N LEU A 99 14.19 7.20 7.02
CA LEU A 99 14.32 8.37 6.16
C LEU A 99 13.02 9.18 6.19
N SER A 100 13.14 10.49 6.01
CA SER A 100 11.99 11.39 6.09
C SER A 100 11.25 11.45 4.76
N TYR A 101 9.92 11.35 4.80
CA TYR A 101 9.06 11.69 3.67
C TYR A 101 8.56 13.13 3.77
N ALA A 102 8.51 13.82 2.63
CA ALA A 102 7.80 15.09 2.52
C ALA A 102 6.29 14.85 2.32
N ALA A 103 5.45 15.75 2.81
CA ALA A 103 4.02 15.76 2.50
C ALA A 103 3.76 16.64 1.25
N ALA A 104 2.97 16.15 0.30
CA ALA A 104 2.58 16.93 -0.87
C ALA A 104 1.81 18.20 -0.44
N PRO A 105 2.01 19.36 -1.10
CA PRO A 105 2.72 19.56 -2.36
C PRO A 105 4.23 19.86 -2.23
N ALA A 106 4.84 19.70 -1.05
CA ALA A 106 6.27 19.96 -0.88
C ALA A 106 7.12 19.05 -1.78
N ALA A 107 8.31 19.54 -2.14
CA ALA A 107 9.29 18.76 -2.90
C ALA A 107 9.76 17.54 -2.10
N PRO A 108 10.09 16.41 -2.76
CA PRO A 108 10.60 15.23 -2.09
C PRO A 108 11.93 15.50 -1.38
N VAL A 109 12.16 14.82 -0.25
CA VAL A 109 13.43 14.92 0.48
C VAL A 109 14.54 14.29 -0.36
N THR A 110 15.60 15.05 -0.61
CA THR A 110 16.79 14.59 -1.35
C THR A 110 17.90 14.25 -0.38
N TYR A 111 18.38 13.01 -0.47
CA TYR A 111 19.53 12.53 0.27
C TYR A 111 20.73 12.47 -0.67
N THR A 112 21.81 13.17 -0.31
CA THR A 112 23.05 13.22 -1.09
C THR A 112 24.22 12.78 -0.22
N PHE A 113 25.07 11.92 -0.76
CA PHE A 113 26.30 11.48 -0.10
C PHE A 113 27.44 11.32 -1.10
N LEU A 114 28.65 11.28 -0.56
CA LEU A 114 29.92 11.22 -1.26
C LEU A 114 30.80 10.14 -0.64
N ILE A 115 31.48 9.37 -1.48
CA ILE A 115 32.69 8.63 -1.08
C ILE A 115 33.90 9.38 -1.62
N GLY A 116 34.65 10.01 -0.72
CA GLY A 116 35.81 10.84 -1.07
C GLY A 116 36.98 10.04 -1.63
N ALA A 117 37.87 10.72 -2.36
CA ALA A 117 39.06 10.13 -2.98
C ALA A 117 40.13 9.59 -1.99
N SER A 118 39.91 9.76 -0.68
CA SER A 118 40.75 9.15 0.36
C SER A 118 40.44 7.67 0.61
N ALA A 119 39.31 7.17 0.13
CA ALA A 119 38.98 5.75 0.18
C ALA A 119 39.97 4.94 -0.67
N GLN A 120 40.45 3.81 -0.14
CA GLN A 120 41.44 2.98 -0.82
C GLN A 120 41.15 1.49 -0.70
N ALA A 121 41.63 0.74 -1.68
CA ALA A 121 41.68 -0.71 -1.64
C ALA A 121 42.66 -1.20 -0.56
N GLN A 122 42.53 -2.45 -0.13
CA GLN A 122 43.50 -3.06 0.80
C GLN A 122 44.93 -3.08 0.24
N GLY A 123 45.06 -3.08 -1.10
CA GLY A 123 46.34 -2.97 -1.82
C GLY A 123 46.83 -1.53 -2.06
N GLY A 124 46.18 -0.51 -1.50
CA GLY A 124 46.60 0.90 -1.55
C GLY A 124 46.13 1.71 -2.77
N GLY A 125 45.45 1.11 -3.75
CA GLY A 125 44.84 1.85 -4.87
C GLY A 125 43.71 2.77 -4.40
N LYS A 126 43.71 4.05 -4.79
CA LYS A 126 42.70 5.04 -4.38
C LYS A 126 41.45 5.00 -5.27
N LEU A 127 40.28 5.09 -4.65
CA LEU A 127 38.99 5.21 -5.32
C LEU A 127 38.87 6.57 -6.03
N ALA A 128 38.10 6.62 -7.12
CA ALA A 128 37.62 7.88 -7.65
C ALA A 128 36.56 8.46 -6.72
N GLU A 129 36.63 9.78 -6.48
CA GLU A 129 35.55 10.45 -5.75
C GLU A 129 34.22 10.24 -6.48
N THR A 130 33.20 9.85 -5.74
CA THR A 130 31.88 9.52 -6.30
C THR A 130 30.77 10.12 -5.45
N THR A 131 29.95 10.98 -6.07
CA THR A 131 28.74 11.54 -5.47
C THR A 131 27.52 10.75 -5.95
N SER A 132 26.60 10.45 -5.03
CA SER A 132 25.30 9.88 -5.35
C SER A 132 24.19 10.62 -4.62
N SER A 133 22.99 10.58 -5.18
CA SER A 133 21.81 11.09 -4.53
C SER A 133 20.58 10.27 -4.85
N PHE A 134 19.59 10.31 -3.97
CA PHE A 134 18.27 9.75 -4.23
C PHE A 134 17.20 10.58 -3.51
N ARG A 135 15.94 10.38 -3.90
CA ARG A 135 14.78 11.04 -3.32
C ARG A 135 13.85 10.01 -2.73
N THR A 136 13.42 10.26 -1.51
CA THR A 136 12.39 9.43 -0.87
C THR A 136 11.03 9.67 -1.52
N ALA A 137 10.09 8.75 -1.30
CA ALA A 137 8.70 8.98 -1.62
C ALA A 137 8.11 10.19 -0.87
N ARG A 138 6.93 10.61 -1.30
CA ARG A 138 6.12 11.67 -0.70
C ARG A 138 4.82 11.09 -0.18
N ARG A 139 4.33 11.67 0.91
CA ARG A 139 3.00 11.39 1.46
C ARG A 139 1.97 12.24 0.75
N TYR A 140 0.95 11.59 0.23
CA TYR A 140 -0.23 12.20 -0.35
C TYR A 140 -1.45 11.90 0.50
N THR A 141 -2.40 12.83 0.49
CA THR A 141 -3.74 12.60 1.04
C THR A 141 -4.76 12.96 -0.03
N THR A 142 -5.73 12.07 -0.24
CA THR A 142 -6.89 12.33 -1.10
C THR A 142 -8.16 11.92 -0.38
N THR A 143 -9.30 12.50 -0.77
CA THR A 143 -10.61 12.10 -0.27
C THR A 143 -11.43 11.60 -1.44
N LEU A 144 -11.89 10.35 -1.35
CA LEU A 144 -12.83 9.77 -2.29
C LEU A 144 -14.25 9.96 -1.75
N ASN A 145 -15.15 10.41 -2.62
CA ASN A 145 -16.56 10.57 -2.29
C ASN A 145 -17.32 9.26 -2.54
N GLY A 146 -18.42 9.06 -1.82
CA GLY A 146 -19.35 7.95 -2.08
C GLY A 146 -19.90 7.98 -3.50
N GLN A 147 -20.31 6.82 -4.01
CA GLN A 147 -20.90 6.69 -5.34
C GLN A 147 -22.42 6.59 -5.21
N ALA A 148 -23.13 7.70 -5.46
CA ALA A 148 -24.60 7.79 -5.48
C ALA A 148 -25.29 6.60 -6.18
N ALA A 149 -24.71 6.15 -7.30
CA ALA A 149 -25.23 5.01 -8.05
C ALA A 149 -25.28 3.66 -7.27
N LEU A 150 -24.49 3.55 -6.19
CA LEU A 150 -24.19 2.32 -5.46
C LEU A 150 -24.41 2.45 -3.95
N ASP A 151 -24.57 3.67 -3.44
CA ASP A 151 -24.91 3.93 -2.06
C ASP A 151 -26.43 3.75 -1.84
N GLY A 152 -26.82 3.33 -0.65
CA GLY A 152 -28.24 3.16 -0.31
C GLY A 152 -28.48 1.99 0.62
N TYR A 153 -29.61 1.31 0.45
CA TYR A 153 -29.94 0.13 1.23
C TYR A 153 -30.66 -0.91 0.38
N THR A 154 -30.71 -2.15 0.84
CA THR A 154 -31.59 -3.16 0.27
C THR A 154 -32.01 -4.14 1.34
N SER A 155 -32.99 -5.00 1.05
CA SER A 155 -33.61 -5.91 2.02
C SER A 155 -33.33 -7.38 1.77
N ASP A 156 -33.71 -8.20 2.75
CA ASP A 156 -33.68 -9.67 2.68
C ASP A 156 -34.81 -10.28 1.83
N GLN A 157 -35.79 -9.48 1.42
CA GLN A 157 -36.96 -9.93 0.67
C GLN A 157 -37.33 -8.95 -0.44
N GLU A 158 -37.86 -9.47 -1.55
CA GLU A 158 -38.40 -8.61 -2.61
C GLU A 158 -39.68 -7.92 -2.13
N ALA A 159 -39.58 -6.63 -1.84
CA ALA A 159 -40.68 -5.82 -1.33
C ALA A 159 -40.66 -4.40 -1.91
N ALA A 160 -41.82 -3.75 -1.95
CA ALA A 160 -42.05 -2.59 -2.81
C ALA A 160 -41.18 -1.37 -2.47
N TYR A 161 -40.91 -1.12 -1.18
CA TYR A 161 -40.23 0.11 -0.72
C TYR A 161 -38.80 -0.12 -0.22
N SER A 162 -38.46 -1.34 0.18
CA SER A 162 -37.13 -1.73 0.68
C SER A 162 -36.18 -2.25 -0.41
N ASN A 163 -36.65 -2.32 -1.65
CA ASN A 163 -35.80 -2.48 -2.82
C ASN A 163 -34.82 -1.32 -3.03
N GLY A 164 -34.92 -0.23 -2.25
CA GLY A 164 -33.82 0.70 -1.89
C GLY A 164 -32.91 1.16 -3.03
N VAL A 165 -33.55 1.40 -4.16
CA VAL A 165 -33.30 2.38 -5.21
C VAL A 165 -32.11 3.31 -4.97
N THR A 166 -31.15 3.20 -5.89
CA THR A 166 -30.17 4.21 -6.29
C THR A 166 -30.78 5.62 -6.35
N GLY A 167 -30.26 6.62 -5.60
CA GLY A 167 -30.69 8.01 -5.76
C GLY A 167 -31.36 8.70 -4.55
N GLY A 168 -31.40 8.10 -3.37
CA GLY A 168 -31.93 8.73 -2.14
C GLY A 168 -30.83 9.36 -1.28
N THR A 169 -31.19 10.19 -0.29
CA THR A 169 -30.23 10.86 0.63
C THR A 169 -29.85 10.03 1.86
N SER A 170 -30.33 8.79 1.98
CA SER A 170 -30.15 7.99 3.20
C SER A 170 -30.03 6.48 2.92
N ALA A 171 -29.04 5.85 3.54
CA ALA A 171 -28.86 4.41 3.65
C ALA A 171 -29.41 3.93 4.99
N ARG A 172 -30.45 3.09 4.96
CA ARG A 172 -31.07 2.49 6.15
C ARG A 172 -30.46 1.15 6.52
N VAL A 173 -30.37 0.90 7.83
CA VAL A 173 -29.95 -0.37 8.40
C VAL A 173 -30.83 -0.67 9.62
N GLY A 174 -31.41 -1.87 9.69
CA GLY A 174 -32.46 -2.13 10.67
C GLY A 174 -33.52 -3.13 10.25
N GLY A 175 -34.64 -3.11 10.96
CA GLY A 175 -35.92 -3.67 10.56
C GLY A 175 -36.87 -2.57 10.07
N MET A 176 -37.48 -2.78 8.90
CA MET A 176 -38.47 -1.85 8.33
C MET A 176 -39.79 -2.56 8.06
N SER A 177 -40.91 -1.87 8.24
CA SER A 177 -42.19 -2.31 7.69
C SER A 177 -42.24 -2.01 6.20
N ASP A 178 -42.62 -3.00 5.41
CA ASP A 178 -42.78 -2.89 3.97
C ASP A 178 -44.05 -3.63 3.51
N ILE A 179 -44.40 -3.48 2.24
CA ILE A 179 -45.54 -4.12 1.59
C ILE A 179 -45.01 -5.17 0.61
N ALA A 180 -45.43 -6.41 0.84
CA ALA A 180 -45.27 -7.54 -0.07
C ALA A 180 -46.64 -7.95 -0.65
N PRO A 181 -46.69 -8.77 -1.71
CA PRO A 181 -47.97 -9.29 -2.24
C PRO A 181 -48.85 -10.00 -1.19
N SER A 182 -48.23 -10.52 -0.11
CA SER A 182 -48.89 -11.17 1.02
C SER A 182 -49.37 -10.23 2.13
N GLY A 183 -49.17 -8.91 2.01
CA GLY A 183 -49.53 -7.90 3.00
C GLY A 183 -48.32 -7.18 3.60
N TYR A 184 -48.53 -6.54 4.75
CA TYR A 184 -47.43 -5.89 5.48
C TYR A 184 -46.47 -6.93 6.04
N VAL A 185 -45.19 -6.73 5.76
CA VAL A 185 -44.08 -7.55 6.24
C VAL A 185 -43.08 -6.69 6.99
N THR A 186 -42.32 -7.29 7.90
CA THR A 186 -41.11 -6.67 8.43
C THR A 186 -39.93 -7.27 7.68
N VAL A 187 -39.13 -6.41 7.05
CA VAL A 187 -37.93 -6.80 6.31
C VAL A 187 -36.68 -6.33 7.06
N SER A 188 -35.60 -7.08 6.89
CA SER A 188 -34.29 -6.63 7.34
C SER A 188 -33.69 -5.77 6.25
N VAL A 189 -33.15 -4.61 6.58
CA VAL A 189 -32.43 -3.75 5.64
C VAL A 189 -30.98 -3.56 6.07
N ARG A 190 -30.09 -3.51 5.08
CA ARG A 190 -28.66 -3.25 5.26
C ARG A 190 -28.27 -2.05 4.41
N GLY A 191 -27.40 -1.20 4.97
CA GLY A 191 -26.87 -0.01 4.28
C GLY A 191 -25.62 -0.36 3.48
N PHE A 192 -25.41 0.30 2.34
CA PHE A 192 -24.31 0.04 1.41
C PHE A 192 -23.64 1.34 0.99
N PHE A 193 -22.32 1.29 0.86
CA PHE A 193 -21.48 2.43 0.45
C PHE A 193 -20.39 1.96 -0.50
N SER A 194 -20.09 2.73 -1.54
CA SER A 194 -19.05 2.42 -2.52
C SER A 194 -18.16 3.61 -2.81
N PHE A 195 -16.87 3.36 -2.99
CA PHE A 195 -15.89 4.39 -3.35
C PHE A 195 -15.08 3.94 -4.57
N ASP A 196 -14.89 4.86 -5.51
CA ASP A 196 -14.17 4.61 -6.75
C ASP A 196 -12.65 4.75 -6.56
N LEU A 197 -11.93 3.63 -6.64
CA LEU A 197 -10.48 3.59 -6.53
C LEU A 197 -9.79 3.94 -7.84
N SER A 198 -10.49 3.99 -8.97
CA SER A 198 -9.89 4.30 -10.28
C SER A 198 -9.37 5.73 -10.40
N SER A 199 -9.82 6.62 -9.50
CA SER A 199 -9.33 7.99 -9.38
C SER A 199 -7.95 8.11 -8.74
N LEU A 200 -7.45 7.03 -8.12
CA LEU A 200 -6.10 6.97 -7.56
C LEU A 200 -5.04 6.93 -8.67
N PRO A 201 -3.79 7.34 -8.37
CA PRO A 201 -2.72 7.28 -9.35
C PRO A 201 -2.58 5.89 -9.98
N PRO A 202 -2.43 5.79 -11.31
CA PRO A 202 -2.28 4.51 -11.97
C PRO A 202 -1.00 3.83 -11.48
N GLY A 203 -1.10 2.54 -11.16
CA GLY A 203 0.03 1.76 -10.65
C GLY A 203 0.34 1.95 -9.17
N LEU A 204 -0.52 2.65 -8.40
CA LEU A 204 -0.43 2.69 -6.95
C LEU A 204 -0.49 1.26 -6.40
N LEU A 205 0.55 0.85 -5.69
CA LEU A 205 0.60 -0.49 -5.11
C LEU A 205 -0.15 -0.52 -3.77
N PRO A 206 -0.74 -1.66 -3.38
CA PRO A 206 -1.41 -1.80 -2.09
C PRO A 206 -0.54 -1.36 -0.90
N GLU A 207 0.74 -1.71 -0.89
CA GLU A 207 1.70 -1.34 0.15
C GLU A 207 2.09 0.14 0.16
N ASP A 208 1.72 0.91 -0.87
CA ASP A 208 1.89 2.37 -0.89
C ASP A 208 0.75 3.08 -0.15
N VAL A 209 -0.44 2.46 -0.03
CA VAL A 209 -1.55 3.01 0.78
C VAL A 209 -1.15 2.93 2.24
N SER A 210 -0.88 4.07 2.87
CA SER A 210 -0.43 4.15 4.27
C SER A 210 -1.59 4.25 5.27
N SER A 211 -2.74 4.77 4.84
CA SER A 211 -3.95 4.84 5.67
C SER A 211 -5.21 4.97 4.81
N ALA A 212 -6.34 4.49 5.33
CA ALA A 212 -7.66 4.72 4.79
C ALA A 212 -8.68 4.85 5.93
N ALA A 213 -9.34 6.01 6.03
CA ALA A 213 -10.35 6.27 7.05
C ALA A 213 -11.71 6.50 6.38
N LEU A 214 -12.64 5.59 6.63
CA LEU A 214 -14.03 5.73 6.20
C LEU A 214 -14.80 6.58 7.23
N THR A 215 -15.50 7.61 6.77
CA THR A 215 -16.43 8.40 7.58
C THR A 215 -17.84 8.27 7.04
N LEU A 216 -18.78 7.85 7.90
CA LEU A 216 -20.23 7.83 7.62
C LEU A 216 -20.96 8.65 8.68
N GLN A 217 -22.02 9.35 8.31
CA GLN A 217 -22.79 10.22 9.20
C GLN A 217 -24.10 9.58 9.58
N GLN A 218 -24.33 9.28 10.86
CA GLN A 218 -25.62 8.82 11.37
C GLN A 218 -26.57 10.00 11.50
N THR A 219 -27.66 10.01 10.74
CA THR A 219 -28.56 11.16 10.61
C THR A 219 -29.91 10.96 11.31
N LEU A 220 -30.34 9.71 11.48
CA LEU A 220 -31.59 9.39 12.17
C LEU A 220 -31.48 8.03 12.85
N VAL A 221 -32.18 7.88 13.98
CA VAL A 221 -32.45 6.58 14.60
C VAL A 221 -33.91 6.56 15.05
N TYR A 222 -34.66 5.55 14.63
CA TYR A 222 -36.08 5.43 14.97
C TYR A 222 -36.50 3.96 15.10
N PRO A 223 -37.17 3.57 16.21
CA PRO A 223 -37.24 4.30 17.47
C PRO A 223 -35.85 4.36 18.14
N ALA A 224 -35.71 5.16 19.20
CA ALA A 224 -34.44 5.24 19.95
C ALA A 224 -33.97 3.88 20.52
N SER A 225 -34.89 2.90 20.67
CA SER A 225 -34.56 1.53 21.11
C SER A 225 -33.98 0.64 20.00
N ALA A 226 -33.89 1.08 18.74
CA ALA A 226 -33.38 0.25 17.65
C ALA A 226 -32.02 -0.38 17.98
N TYR A 227 -31.13 0.39 18.62
CA TYR A 227 -29.82 -0.10 19.08
C TYR A 227 -29.92 -1.17 20.16
N THR A 228 -30.84 -1.05 21.13
CA THR A 228 -30.99 -2.06 22.18
C THR A 228 -31.63 -3.34 21.65
N ASP A 229 -32.57 -3.20 20.71
CA ASP A 229 -33.41 -4.31 20.26
C ASP A 229 -32.68 -5.19 19.24
N MET A 230 -31.83 -4.56 18.40
CA MET A 230 -31.16 -5.20 17.27
C MET A 230 -29.67 -5.49 17.48
N SER A 231 -29.06 -5.00 18.55
CA SER A 231 -27.66 -5.32 18.87
C SER A 231 -27.54 -6.63 19.65
N THR A 232 -26.32 -7.19 19.66
CA THR A 232 -25.88 -8.25 20.56
C THR A 232 -24.73 -7.76 21.44
N ALA A 233 -24.34 -8.52 22.47
CA ALA A 233 -23.23 -8.13 23.34
C ALA A 233 -21.89 -7.89 22.60
N PRO A 234 -21.48 -8.69 21.58
CA PRO A 234 -20.27 -8.41 20.80
C PRO A 234 -20.48 -7.50 19.59
N GLU A 235 -21.71 -7.40 19.06
CA GLU A 235 -21.98 -6.69 17.80
C GLU A 235 -23.10 -5.66 17.97
N GLN A 236 -22.80 -4.40 17.66
CA GLN A 236 -23.80 -3.33 17.63
C GLN A 236 -24.21 -3.08 16.18
N LEU A 237 -23.88 -1.92 15.64
CA LEU A 237 -23.95 -1.69 14.21
C LEU A 237 -22.57 -2.02 13.61
N VAL A 238 -22.55 -3.09 12.83
CA VAL A 238 -21.35 -3.72 12.25
C VAL A 238 -21.06 -3.11 10.90
N LEU A 239 -19.78 -2.78 10.67
CA LEU A 239 -19.25 -2.40 9.36
C LEU A 239 -18.48 -3.58 8.78
N GLU A 240 -18.90 -4.01 7.59
CA GLU A 240 -18.31 -5.14 6.88
C GLU A 240 -17.73 -4.68 5.54
N HIS A 241 -16.58 -5.24 5.17
CA HIS A 241 -16.02 -5.14 3.83
C HIS A 241 -16.67 -6.23 2.96
N VAL A 242 -17.25 -5.81 1.84
CA VAL A 242 -17.99 -6.68 0.92
C VAL A 242 -17.66 -6.32 -0.52
N ARG A 243 -18.09 -7.16 -1.47
CA ARG A 243 -18.14 -6.81 -2.89
C ARG A 243 -19.53 -7.13 -3.41
N TYR A 244 -20.30 -6.09 -3.73
CA TYR A 244 -21.65 -6.22 -4.28
C TYR A 244 -21.76 -5.77 -5.74
N GLY A 245 -20.65 -5.37 -6.35
CA GLY A 245 -20.51 -5.16 -7.78
C GLY A 245 -20.89 -3.74 -8.23
N ASP A 246 -21.21 -3.61 -9.51
CA ASP A 246 -21.50 -2.33 -10.18
C ASP A 246 -22.97 -1.91 -10.11
N ARG A 247 -23.78 -2.62 -9.32
CA ARG A 247 -25.20 -2.33 -9.09
C ARG A 247 -25.62 -2.73 -7.69
N LEU A 248 -26.17 -1.77 -6.94
CA LEU A 248 -26.91 -2.07 -5.71
C LEU A 248 -28.27 -2.69 -6.09
N ASN A 249 -28.54 -3.90 -5.63
CA ASN A 249 -29.80 -4.61 -5.87
C ASN A 249 -30.07 -5.63 -4.75
N ILE A 250 -31.20 -6.33 -4.79
CA ILE A 250 -31.60 -7.28 -3.74
C ILE A 250 -30.55 -8.37 -3.43
N LYS A 251 -29.72 -8.77 -4.41
CA LYS A 251 -28.65 -9.74 -4.19
C LYS A 251 -27.51 -9.18 -3.34
N SER A 252 -27.33 -7.85 -3.33
CA SER A 252 -26.33 -7.16 -2.50
C SER A 252 -26.55 -7.40 -1.02
N PHE A 253 -27.80 -7.62 -0.59
CA PHE A 253 -28.13 -7.94 0.81
C PHE A 253 -27.26 -9.09 1.34
N SER A 254 -27.15 -10.16 0.54
CA SER A 254 -26.43 -11.39 0.87
C SER A 254 -25.01 -11.45 0.28
N ALA A 255 -24.43 -10.31 -0.12
CA ALA A 255 -23.05 -10.27 -0.60
C ALA A 255 -22.11 -10.93 0.43
N PRO A 256 -21.16 -11.78 0.01
CA PRO A 256 -20.21 -12.42 0.92
C PRO A 256 -19.41 -11.38 1.71
N VAL A 257 -19.24 -11.63 3.01
CA VAL A 257 -18.35 -10.84 3.87
C VAL A 257 -16.92 -11.22 3.55
N LEU A 258 -16.11 -10.23 3.20
CA LEU A 258 -14.66 -10.40 3.05
C LEU A 258 -13.97 -10.21 4.39
N ASP A 259 -14.39 -9.20 5.15
CA ASP A 259 -13.87 -8.91 6.49
C ASP A 259 -14.90 -8.15 7.34
N VAL A 260 -14.81 -8.30 8.65
CA VAL A 260 -15.56 -7.47 9.62
C VAL A 260 -14.64 -6.35 10.08
N VAL A 261 -14.74 -5.20 9.40
CA VAL A 261 -13.92 -4.00 9.68
C VAL A 261 -14.12 -3.51 11.11
N SER A 262 -15.37 -3.44 11.56
CA SER A 262 -15.70 -3.05 12.92
C SER A 262 -16.98 -3.73 13.41
N PRO A 263 -16.93 -4.52 14.50
CA PRO A 263 -18.14 -5.12 15.08
C PRO A 263 -19.03 -4.09 15.80
N ALA A 264 -18.55 -2.87 16.01
CA ALA A 264 -19.26 -1.81 16.73
C ALA A 264 -18.92 -0.44 16.13
N PHE A 265 -19.16 -0.28 14.83
CA PHE A 265 -18.94 0.95 14.07
C PHE A 265 -19.75 2.12 14.62
N SER A 266 -21.02 1.85 14.95
CA SER A 266 -21.84 2.74 15.76
C SER A 266 -22.43 1.98 16.94
N LYS A 267 -22.47 2.64 18.09
CA LYS A 267 -22.69 2.00 19.40
C LYS A 267 -23.97 2.41 20.09
N ASP A 268 -24.61 3.46 19.59
CA ASP A 268 -25.71 4.14 20.23
C ASP A 268 -26.53 4.94 19.22
N ALA A 269 -27.65 5.46 19.71
CA ALA A 269 -28.56 6.28 18.93
C ALA A 269 -28.05 7.73 18.71
N ALA A 270 -26.86 8.09 19.17
CA ALA A 270 -26.37 9.46 19.05
C ALA A 270 -26.08 9.80 17.58
N LEU A 271 -26.52 10.95 17.11
CA LEU A 271 -26.30 11.37 15.71
C LEU A 271 -24.86 11.85 15.50
N GLY A 272 -24.44 11.87 14.24
CA GLY A 272 -23.15 12.42 13.80
C GLY A 272 -22.17 11.39 13.25
N ALA A 273 -20.93 11.83 13.09
CA ALA A 273 -19.90 11.09 12.38
C ALA A 273 -19.51 9.80 13.10
N ARG A 274 -19.27 8.75 12.33
CA ARG A 274 -18.63 7.50 12.74
C ARG A 274 -17.48 7.22 11.79
N GLN A 275 -16.36 6.75 12.34
CA GLN A 275 -15.16 6.49 11.57
C GLN A 275 -14.61 5.08 11.81
N ALA A 276 -14.03 4.49 10.77
CA ALA A 276 -13.31 3.23 10.85
C ALA A 276 -12.05 3.28 9.98
N ASP A 277 -11.00 2.60 10.46
CA ASP A 277 -9.83 2.29 9.64
C ASP A 277 -10.20 1.16 8.69
N VAL A 278 -10.15 1.45 7.39
CA VAL A 278 -10.44 0.51 6.31
C VAL A 278 -9.20 0.25 5.44
N THR A 279 -8.00 0.54 5.96
CA THR A 279 -6.73 0.43 5.21
C THR A 279 -6.55 -0.98 4.63
N ALA A 280 -6.82 -2.02 5.41
CA ALA A 280 -6.71 -3.40 4.96
C ALA A 280 -7.67 -3.72 3.81
N ALA A 281 -8.92 -3.26 3.89
CA ALA A 281 -9.94 -3.45 2.86
C ALA A 281 -9.54 -2.78 1.53
N VAL A 282 -9.12 -1.52 1.58
CA VAL A 282 -8.63 -0.78 0.40
C VAL A 282 -7.43 -1.47 -0.24
N ARG A 283 -6.46 -1.91 0.57
CA ARG A 283 -5.29 -2.66 0.07
C ARG A 283 -5.72 -3.97 -0.60
N ALA A 284 -6.65 -4.72 -0.02
CA ALA A 284 -7.15 -5.97 -0.60
C ALA A 284 -7.90 -5.74 -1.93
N ASP A 285 -8.62 -4.63 -2.08
CA ASP A 285 -9.30 -4.27 -3.32
C ASP A 285 -8.35 -3.78 -4.42
N LEU A 286 -7.23 -3.14 -4.05
CA LEU A 286 -6.14 -2.79 -4.97
C LEU A 286 -5.30 -4.00 -5.41
N GLN A 287 -5.20 -5.04 -4.56
CA GLN A 287 -4.51 -6.28 -4.92
C GLN A 287 -5.22 -7.06 -6.04
N ASP A 288 -6.56 -6.95 -6.11
CA ASP A 288 -7.37 -7.59 -7.14
C ASP A 288 -8.41 -6.61 -7.73
N PRO A 289 -7.97 -5.68 -8.61
CA PRO A 289 -8.85 -4.67 -9.20
C PRO A 289 -9.96 -5.28 -10.08
N ALA A 290 -9.72 -6.48 -10.64
CA ALA A 290 -10.68 -7.17 -11.48
C ALA A 290 -11.86 -7.69 -10.64
N ALA A 291 -11.58 -8.31 -9.49
CA ALA A 291 -12.63 -8.78 -8.60
C ALA A 291 -13.32 -7.64 -7.84
N SER A 292 -12.60 -6.57 -7.49
CA SER A 292 -13.18 -5.40 -6.82
C SER A 292 -13.92 -4.46 -7.78
N GLY A 293 -13.72 -4.62 -9.10
CA GLY A 293 -14.26 -3.73 -10.12
C GLY A 293 -13.73 -2.30 -9.98
N GLY A 294 -12.52 -2.13 -9.45
CA GLY A 294 -11.89 -0.82 -9.20
C GLY A 294 -12.55 -0.02 -8.08
N ARG A 295 -13.20 -0.69 -7.11
CA ARG A 295 -13.93 -0.04 -6.01
C ARG A 295 -13.57 -0.66 -4.67
N THR A 296 -13.89 0.07 -3.60
CA THR A 296 -13.98 -0.51 -2.26
C THR A 296 -15.39 -0.30 -1.72
N GLN A 297 -15.96 -1.35 -1.12
CA GLN A 297 -17.39 -1.44 -0.85
C GLN A 297 -17.68 -1.93 0.56
N TYR A 298 -18.63 -1.30 1.21
CA TYR A 298 -18.95 -1.53 2.61
C TYR A 298 -20.43 -1.78 2.82
N ARG A 299 -20.73 -2.60 3.83
CA ARG A 299 -22.08 -2.90 4.30
C ARG A 299 -22.23 -2.57 5.78
N LEU A 300 -23.33 -1.91 6.13
CA LEU A 300 -23.78 -1.75 7.50
C LEU A 300 -24.93 -2.71 7.80
N ARG A 301 -24.82 -3.43 8.92
CA ARG A 301 -25.89 -4.26 9.48
C ARG A 301 -25.91 -4.14 11.00
N PHE A 302 -27.04 -4.45 11.63
CA PHE A 302 -27.04 -4.73 13.05
C PHE A 302 -26.51 -6.15 13.34
N GLY A 303 -26.16 -6.42 14.60
CA GLY A 303 -25.80 -7.76 15.07
C GLY A 303 -26.94 -8.79 14.96
N ARG A 304 -28.18 -8.33 14.78
CA ARG A 304 -29.36 -9.16 14.51
C ARG A 304 -30.08 -8.67 13.26
N ASP A 305 -30.42 -9.60 12.38
CA ASP A 305 -31.37 -9.40 11.29
C ASP A 305 -32.70 -10.09 11.61
N GLY A 306 -33.79 -9.65 10.98
CA GLY A 306 -35.04 -10.41 10.88
C GLY A 306 -35.76 -10.68 12.20
N VAL A 307 -35.52 -9.88 13.25
CA VAL A 307 -36.21 -10.04 14.53
C VAL A 307 -37.72 -9.80 14.30
N PRO A 308 -38.58 -10.83 14.41
CA PRO A 308 -39.99 -10.69 14.03
C PRO A 308 -40.69 -9.63 14.88
N GLY A 309 -41.30 -8.63 14.23
CA GLY A 309 -41.98 -7.52 14.90
C GLY A 309 -41.05 -6.40 15.42
N ALA A 310 -39.72 -6.53 15.29
CA ALA A 310 -38.80 -5.45 15.59
C ALA A 310 -38.78 -4.46 14.43
N TYR A 311 -39.55 -3.39 14.60
CA TYR A 311 -39.45 -2.20 13.78
C TYR A 311 -38.40 -1.27 14.38
N GLY A 312 -37.35 -0.96 13.63
CA GLY A 312 -36.36 0.01 14.06
C GLY A 312 -35.16 0.09 13.13
N PHE A 313 -34.70 1.30 12.82
CA PHE A 313 -33.59 1.52 11.91
C PHE A 313 -32.72 2.72 12.32
N ALA A 314 -31.50 2.70 11.83
CA ALA A 314 -30.63 3.87 11.74
C ALA A 314 -30.50 4.29 10.27
N GLU A 315 -30.39 5.60 10.03
CA GLU A 315 -30.05 6.18 8.73
C GLU A 315 -28.65 6.75 8.74
N PHE A 316 -27.97 6.57 7.62
CA PHE A 316 -26.70 7.20 7.32
C PHE A 316 -26.81 7.99 6.02
N GLY A 317 -26.17 9.16 5.94
CA GLY A 317 -26.12 9.94 4.71
C GLY A 317 -25.46 9.17 3.56
N THR A 318 -26.02 9.26 2.36
CA THR A 318 -25.44 8.74 1.11
C THR A 318 -24.76 9.86 0.32
N ALA A 319 -24.12 9.54 -0.80
CA ALA A 319 -23.51 10.54 -1.67
C ALA A 319 -24.48 11.63 -2.18
N GLU A 320 -25.79 11.37 -2.21
CA GLU A 320 -26.81 12.37 -2.56
C GLU A 320 -27.11 13.35 -1.42
N ASP A 321 -26.78 13.03 -0.17
CA ASP A 321 -26.87 13.96 0.95
C ASP A 321 -25.61 14.81 1.04
N ALA A 322 -25.58 15.95 0.34
CA ALA A 322 -24.43 16.84 0.30
C ALA A 322 -23.94 17.32 1.69
N ALA A 323 -24.80 17.34 2.71
CA ALA A 323 -24.42 17.75 4.07
C ALA A 323 -23.79 16.60 4.88
N HIS A 324 -24.09 15.36 4.53
CA HIS A 324 -23.72 14.16 5.30
C HIS A 324 -23.06 13.06 4.45
N ALA A 325 -22.52 13.43 3.28
CA ALA A 325 -22.00 12.48 2.31
C ALA A 325 -20.89 11.60 2.89
N PRO A 326 -20.85 10.30 2.55
CA PRO A 326 -19.76 9.39 2.86
C PRO A 326 -18.43 9.90 2.30
N ALA A 327 -17.38 9.80 3.12
CA ALA A 327 -16.04 10.19 2.72
C ALA A 327 -15.02 9.10 3.08
N LEU A 328 -14.13 8.79 2.14
CA LEU A 328 -13.00 7.90 2.35
C LEU A 328 -11.71 8.70 2.18
N GLN A 329 -11.07 9.04 3.30
CA GLN A 329 -9.79 9.74 3.29
C GLN A 329 -8.65 8.72 3.20
N LEU A 330 -7.82 8.85 2.16
CA LEU A 330 -6.70 7.96 1.89
C LEU A 330 -5.38 8.71 2.06
N GLY A 331 -4.44 8.10 2.78
CA GLY A 331 -3.03 8.46 2.76
C GLY A 331 -2.24 7.45 1.95
N TYR A 332 -1.34 7.89 1.06
CA TYR A 332 -0.50 6.98 0.27
C TYR A 332 0.87 7.57 -0.05
N LEU A 333 1.80 6.71 -0.47
CA LEU A 333 3.14 7.07 -0.89
C LEU A 333 3.24 7.08 -2.42
N ALA A 334 3.95 8.06 -2.97
CA ALA A 334 4.31 8.09 -4.38
C ALA A 334 5.62 8.87 -4.59
N PRO A 335 6.37 8.65 -5.69
CA PRO A 335 7.60 9.39 -5.99
C PRO A 335 7.44 10.92 -6.00
#